data_AF-A0A2K1E9J7-F1
#
_entry.id   AF-A0A2K1E9J7-F1
#
_cell.length_a   1.000
_cell.length_b   1.000
_cell.length_c   1.000
_cell.angle_alpha   90.00
_cell.angle_beta   90.00
_cell.angle_gamma   90.00
#
_symmetry.space_group_name_H-M   'P 1'
#
loop_
_entity.id
_entity.type
_entity.pdbx_description
1 polymer ?
#
loop_
_entity_poly.entity_id
_entity_poly.type
_entity_poly.pdbx_seq_one_letter_code
_entity_poly.pdbx_strand_id
1 'polypeptide(L)'
;MASGAEMRDDNNERAEGYPGPLDLPDGHGAPDPDEPEARQFSLTDDVLALFEDGKTYAEAELRFQKSRAGFVGNRVKSALIYIFAAFGMFHLALIAATVGLVLALIPITGPLGATLIVTISLVVIGLIMLRLLKGRIDDIRDAFEGDDE
;
A
#
# COMPACT_ATOMS: atom_id res chain seq x y z
N MET A 1 -6.26 60.68 18.30
CA MET A 1 -5.42 61.78 17.79
C MET A 1 -3.96 61.39 17.95
N ALA A 2 -3.10 61.83 17.01
CA ALA A 2 -1.76 61.35 16.63
C ALA A 2 -1.81 60.09 15.73
N SER A 3 -1.68 60.12 14.39
CA SER A 3 -1.01 61.01 13.42
C SER A 3 0.50 61.12 13.61
N GLY A 4 1.25 60.45 12.73
CA GLY A 4 2.68 60.70 12.54
C GLY A 4 3.34 59.68 11.60
N ALA A 5 4.12 60.22 10.65
CA ALA A 5 5.15 59.59 9.82
C ALA A 5 4.74 58.91 8.50
N GLU A 6 4.30 59.74 7.55
CA GLU A 6 5.06 60.06 6.32
C GLU A 6 6.20 59.08 5.97
N MET A 7 5.98 58.20 4.99
CA MET A 7 7.05 57.43 4.34
C MET A 7 7.39 58.15 3.02
N ARG A 8 8.65 58.58 2.94
CA ARG A 8 9.24 59.45 1.91
C ARG A 8 9.44 58.74 0.57
N ASP A 9 9.43 59.56 -0.48
CA ASP A 9 9.86 59.27 -1.85
C ASP A 9 11.38 59.05 -1.92
N ASP A 10 11.77 57.92 -2.51
CA ASP A 10 13.14 57.57 -2.87
C ASP A 10 13.20 57.45 -4.40
N ASN A 11 13.30 58.59 -5.06
CA ASN A 11 13.65 58.70 -6.48
C ASN A 11 15.16 58.45 -6.65
N ASN A 12 15.59 57.39 -7.35
CA ASN A 12 16.84 57.46 -8.13
C ASN A 12 17.05 56.32 -9.15
N GLU A 13 17.51 56.73 -10.34
CA GLU A 13 18.35 56.01 -11.32
C GLU A 13 17.74 54.79 -12.06
N ARG A 14 17.30 54.90 -13.32
CA ARG A 14 18.02 55.19 -14.59
C ARG A 14 18.96 54.06 -15.04
N ALA A 15 18.90 53.78 -16.34
CA ALA A 15 19.80 53.01 -17.20
C ALA A 15 19.33 51.57 -17.50
N GLU A 16 18.76 51.34 -18.69
CA GLU A 16 19.44 50.72 -19.85
C GLU A 16 18.95 49.26 -19.97
N GLY A 17 17.98 48.93 -20.82
CA GLY A 17 18.18 48.97 -22.26
C GLY A 17 19.41 48.15 -22.60
N TYR A 18 19.32 46.82 -22.59
CA TYR A 18 20.43 45.92 -22.92
C TYR A 18 20.36 45.54 -24.40
N PRO A 19 21.21 46.11 -25.29
CA PRO A 19 21.40 45.63 -26.65
C PRO A 19 22.66 44.77 -26.66
N GLY A 20 22.53 43.45 -26.82
CA GLY A 20 23.68 42.55 -26.78
C GLY A 20 23.38 41.25 -27.49
N PRO A 21 24.06 40.92 -28.61
CA PRO A 21 23.80 39.74 -29.41
C PRO A 21 24.05 38.46 -28.60
N LEU A 22 23.03 37.62 -28.43
CA LEU A 22 23.30 36.22 -28.12
C LEU A 22 23.60 35.52 -29.43
N ASP A 23 24.90 35.29 -29.66
CA ASP A 23 25.46 34.37 -30.64
C ASP A 23 24.63 33.08 -30.65
N LEU A 24 23.85 32.90 -31.71
CA LEU A 24 23.31 31.60 -32.06
C LEU A 24 24.48 30.81 -32.67
N PRO A 25 24.82 29.61 -32.19
CA PRO A 25 25.74 28.75 -32.91
C PRO A 25 25.13 28.39 -34.26
N ASP A 26 25.54 29.13 -35.29
CA ASP A 26 25.34 28.80 -36.69
C ASP A 26 26.19 27.57 -37.01
N GLY A 27 25.53 26.47 -37.36
CA GLY A 27 26.19 25.38 -38.08
C GLY A 27 25.84 23.99 -37.60
N HIS A 28 24.72 23.46 -38.11
CA HIS A 28 24.78 22.16 -38.76
C HIS A 28 24.05 22.27 -40.11
N GLY A 29 24.86 22.23 -41.16
CA GLY A 29 24.46 22.39 -42.55
C GLY A 29 23.56 21.26 -43.05
N ALA A 30 23.09 21.47 -44.29
CA ALA A 30 22.36 20.47 -45.05
C ALA A 30 23.11 19.12 -45.06
N PRO A 31 22.39 17.98 -45.02
CA PRO A 31 23.04 16.67 -45.03
C PRO A 31 23.75 16.46 -46.38
N ASP A 32 25.03 16.13 -46.30
CA ASP A 32 25.90 15.76 -47.41
C ASP A 32 25.43 14.40 -47.99
N PRO A 33 25.30 14.21 -49.32
CA PRO A 33 24.70 12.98 -49.88
C PRO A 33 25.64 11.76 -49.89
N ASP A 34 26.90 11.89 -49.47
CA ASP A 34 27.94 10.90 -49.73
C ASP A 34 28.59 10.38 -48.43
N GLU A 35 27.87 9.60 -47.62
CA GLU A 35 28.47 8.69 -46.65
C GLU A 35 28.05 7.22 -46.90
N PRO A 36 29.01 6.28 -46.95
CA PRO A 36 28.76 4.89 -47.34
C PRO A 36 28.02 4.10 -46.26
N GLU A 37 26.98 3.40 -46.71
CA GLU A 37 26.39 2.17 -46.21
C GLU A 37 26.43 1.87 -44.70
N ALA A 38 25.20 1.76 -44.17
CA ALA A 38 24.82 0.82 -43.12
C ALA A 38 25.34 1.13 -41.72
N ARG A 39 24.80 2.22 -41.17
CA ARG A 39 24.58 2.33 -39.72
C ARG A 39 23.54 1.28 -39.29
N GLN A 40 23.95 0.00 -39.26
CA GLN A 40 23.23 -1.07 -38.59
C GLN A 40 23.40 -0.85 -37.08
N PHE A 41 22.75 0.19 -36.53
CA PHE A 41 22.41 0.13 -35.12
C PHE A 41 21.41 -1.02 -35.01
N SER A 42 21.90 -2.08 -34.39
CA SER A 42 21.23 -3.35 -34.32
C SER A 42 19.95 -3.15 -33.51
N LEU A 43 18.81 -3.60 -34.03
CA LEU A 43 17.55 -3.61 -33.26
C LEU A 43 17.70 -4.37 -31.93
N THR A 44 18.71 -5.25 -31.84
CA THR A 44 19.08 -5.91 -30.58
C THR A 44 19.70 -4.96 -29.57
N ASP A 45 20.47 -3.95 -29.98
CA ASP A 45 20.97 -2.88 -29.10
C ASP A 45 19.83 -1.96 -28.65
N ASP A 46 18.87 -1.66 -29.53
CA ASP A 46 17.69 -0.88 -29.17
C ASP A 46 16.78 -1.65 -28.18
N VAL A 47 16.64 -2.97 -28.34
CA VAL A 47 15.92 -3.81 -27.36
C VAL A 47 16.68 -3.93 -26.05
N LEU A 48 18.02 -3.99 -26.09
CA LEU A 48 18.84 -3.97 -24.88
C LEU A 48 18.70 -2.63 -24.14
N ALA A 49 18.69 -1.52 -24.88
CA ALA A 49 18.50 -0.17 -24.35
C ALA A 49 17.08 0.00 -23.76
N LEU A 50 16.04 -0.49 -24.43
CA LEU A 50 14.67 -0.52 -23.90
C LEU A 50 14.54 -1.43 -22.67
N PHE A 51 15.31 -2.53 -22.61
CA PHE A 51 15.36 -3.42 -21.45
C PHE A 51 16.09 -2.78 -20.27
N GLU A 52 17.19 -2.07 -20.51
CA GLU A 52 17.91 -1.30 -19.49
C GLU A 52 17.10 -0.10 -18.98
N ASP A 53 16.41 0.62 -19.87
CA ASP A 53 15.48 1.69 -19.50
C ASP A 53 14.26 1.13 -18.76
N GLY A 54 13.71 -0.01 -19.20
CA GLY A 54 12.62 -0.71 -18.53
C GLY A 54 12.99 -1.23 -17.14
N LYS A 55 14.23 -1.72 -16.96
CA LYS A 55 14.78 -2.10 -15.64
C LYS A 55 14.90 -0.89 -14.73
N THR A 56 15.39 0.22 -15.26
CA THR A 56 15.55 1.47 -14.50
C THR A 56 14.20 2.06 -14.09
N TYR A 57 13.19 1.97 -14.96
CA TYR A 57 11.82 2.36 -14.68
C TYR A 57 11.16 1.45 -13.63
N ALA A 58 11.32 0.13 -13.74
CA ALA A 58 10.83 -0.82 -12.74
C ALA A 58 11.49 -0.63 -11.37
N GLU A 59 12.79 -0.35 -11.34
CA GLU A 59 13.50 0.00 -10.11
C GLU A 59 13.01 1.31 -9.48
N ALA A 60 12.58 2.28 -10.30
CA ALA A 60 12.00 3.53 -9.83
C ALA A 60 10.61 3.33 -9.20
N GLU A 61 9.74 2.55 -9.84
CA GLU A 61 8.39 2.24 -9.34
C GLU A 61 8.45 1.40 -8.05
N LEU A 62 9.39 0.44 -7.98
CA LEU A 62 9.66 -0.35 -6.79
C LEU A 62 10.12 0.51 -5.61
N ARG A 63 10.95 1.53 -5.85
CA ARG A 63 11.39 2.46 -4.79
C ARG A 63 10.25 3.35 -4.31
N PHE A 64 9.34 3.76 -5.19
CA PHE A 64 8.14 4.50 -4.82
C PHE A 64 7.17 3.67 -3.98
N GLN A 65 6.90 2.43 -4.38
CA GLN A 65 6.05 1.51 -3.61
C GLN A 65 6.69 1.07 -2.30
N LYS A 66 8.03 0.92 -2.25
CA LYS A 66 8.77 0.59 -1.02
C LYS A 66 8.68 1.69 0.04
N SER A 67 8.59 2.96 -0.35
CA SER A 67 8.38 4.07 0.61
C SER A 67 6.96 4.06 1.19
N ARG A 68 5.94 3.77 0.37
CA ARG A 68 4.54 3.64 0.80
C ARG A 68 4.33 2.40 1.66
N ALA A 69 4.97 1.28 1.31
CA ALA A 69 4.99 0.05 2.08
C ALA A 69 5.74 0.19 3.41
N GLY A 70 6.79 1.02 3.49
CA GLY A 70 7.49 1.30 4.75
C GLY A 70 6.65 2.09 5.77
N PHE A 71 5.90 3.09 5.30
CA PHE A 71 5.01 3.88 6.16
C PHE A 71 3.78 3.09 6.62
N VAL A 72 3.20 2.27 5.75
CA VAL A 72 2.13 1.33 6.12
C VAL A 72 2.67 0.20 6.99
N GLY A 73 3.87 -0.30 6.71
CA GLY A 73 4.49 -1.44 7.41
C GLY A 73 4.68 -1.20 8.90
N ASN A 74 5.08 0.01 9.31
CA ASN A 74 5.22 0.32 10.73
C ASN A 74 3.86 0.40 11.46
N ARG A 75 2.80 0.84 10.77
CA ARG A 75 1.42 0.85 11.29
C ARG A 75 0.81 -0.55 11.33
N VAL A 76 1.12 -1.39 10.33
CA VAL A 76 0.73 -2.81 10.32
C VAL A 76 1.39 -3.54 11.47
N LYS A 77 2.67 -3.28 11.76
CA LYS A 77 3.38 -3.89 12.90
C LYS A 77 2.72 -3.56 14.23
N SER A 78 2.37 -2.30 14.49
CA SER A 78 1.68 -1.94 15.73
C SER A 78 0.25 -2.48 15.76
N ALA A 79 -0.49 -2.43 14.65
CA ALA A 79 -1.83 -3.01 14.55
C ALA A 79 -1.83 -4.52 14.83
N LEU A 80 -0.86 -5.26 14.32
CA LEU A 80 -0.71 -6.69 14.59
C LEU A 80 -0.51 -6.97 16.08
N ILE A 81 0.31 -6.19 16.79
CA ILE A 81 0.48 -6.33 18.25
C ILE A 81 -0.86 -6.19 18.96
N TYR A 82 -1.64 -5.17 18.63
CA TYR A 82 -2.97 -4.98 19.22
C TYR A 82 -3.95 -6.09 18.85
N ILE A 83 -3.91 -6.59 17.61
CA ILE A 83 -4.75 -7.73 17.18
C ILE A 83 -4.39 -8.98 17.97
N PHE A 84 -3.11 -9.32 18.10
CA PHE A 84 -2.68 -10.48 18.89
C PHE A 84 -3.00 -10.31 20.38
N ALA A 85 -2.83 -9.10 20.93
CA ALA A 85 -3.19 -8.82 22.31
C ALA A 85 -4.70 -8.97 22.53
N ALA A 86 -5.52 -8.37 21.66
CA ALA A 86 -6.97 -8.47 21.74
C ALA A 86 -7.46 -9.92 21.56
N PHE A 87 -6.91 -10.64 20.57
CA PHE A 87 -7.20 -12.05 20.35
C PHE A 87 -6.80 -12.91 21.56
N GLY A 88 -5.61 -12.67 22.13
CA GLY A 88 -5.16 -13.35 23.34
C GLY A 88 -6.07 -13.10 24.54
N MET A 89 -6.46 -11.84 24.77
CA MET A 89 -7.39 -11.46 25.85
C MET A 89 -8.77 -12.09 25.64
N PHE A 90 -9.29 -12.07 24.42
CA PHE A 90 -10.55 -12.72 24.07
C PHE A 90 -10.47 -14.23 24.28
N HIS A 91 -9.36 -14.86 23.90
CA HIS A 91 -9.15 -16.29 24.10
C HIS A 91 -9.09 -16.66 25.58
N LEU A 92 -8.36 -15.89 26.39
CA LEU A 92 -8.33 -16.06 27.85
C LEU A 92 -9.72 -15.90 28.47
N ALA A 93 -10.49 -14.91 28.02
CA ALA A 93 -11.86 -14.71 28.45
C ALA A 93 -12.77 -15.90 28.10
N LEU A 94 -12.60 -16.49 26.90
CA LEU A 94 -13.31 -17.71 26.49
C LEU A 94 -12.99 -18.92 27.37
N ILE A 95 -11.71 -19.11 27.71
CA ILE A 95 -11.30 -20.17 28.65
C ILE A 95 -11.94 -19.95 30.01
N ALA A 96 -11.83 -18.72 30.55
CA ALA A 96 -12.42 -18.37 31.84
C ALA A 96 -13.95 -18.57 31.86
N ALA A 97 -14.64 -18.19 30.78
CA ALA A 97 -16.07 -18.41 30.61
C ALA A 97 -16.42 -19.90 30.57
N THR A 98 -15.62 -20.70 29.85
CA THR A 98 -15.81 -22.17 29.79
C THR A 98 -15.65 -22.80 31.18
N VAL A 99 -14.60 -22.42 31.91
CA VAL A 99 -14.37 -22.89 33.29
C VAL A 99 -15.52 -22.45 34.21
N GLY A 100 -15.94 -21.18 34.14
CA GLY A 100 -17.04 -20.65 34.93
C GLY A 100 -18.36 -21.37 34.66
N LEU A 101 -18.66 -21.67 33.40
CA LEU A 101 -19.85 -22.42 33.01
C LEU A 101 -19.83 -23.85 33.56
N VAL A 102 -18.69 -24.55 33.44
CA VAL A 102 -18.53 -25.88 34.02
C VAL A 102 -18.78 -25.83 35.53
N LEU A 103 -18.13 -24.91 36.25
CA LEU A 103 -18.30 -24.76 37.71
C LEU A 103 -19.75 -24.45 38.10
N ALA A 104 -20.46 -23.65 37.31
CA ALA A 104 -21.87 -23.33 37.52
C ALA A 104 -22.80 -24.54 37.30
N LEU A 105 -22.44 -25.46 36.39
CA LEU A 105 -23.25 -26.64 36.08
C LEU A 105 -22.96 -27.84 37.01
N ILE A 106 -21.76 -27.93 37.60
CA ILE A 106 -21.38 -28.99 38.53
C ILE A 106 -22.45 -29.30 39.61
N PRO A 107 -23.04 -28.32 40.33
CA PRO A 107 -24.01 -28.62 41.39
C PRO A 107 -25.32 -29.25 40.87
N ILE A 108 -25.62 -29.15 39.57
CA ILE A 108 -26.85 -29.65 38.97
C ILE A 108 -26.62 -31.00 38.28
N THR A 109 -25.53 -31.11 37.51
CA THR A 109 -25.28 -32.26 36.62
C THR A 109 -24.09 -33.13 37.03
N GLY A 110 -23.36 -32.71 38.05
CA GLY A 110 -22.06 -33.28 38.42
C GLY A 110 -20.93 -32.92 37.44
N PRO A 111 -19.67 -33.26 37.77
CA PRO A 111 -18.50 -32.85 36.98
C PRO A 111 -18.48 -33.38 35.54
N LEU A 112 -18.76 -34.67 35.35
CA LEU A 112 -18.76 -35.28 34.01
C LEU A 112 -19.93 -34.79 33.14
N GLY A 113 -21.11 -34.60 33.75
CA GLY A 113 -22.27 -34.05 33.04
C GLY A 113 -22.02 -32.62 32.58
N ALA A 114 -21.44 -31.79 33.45
CA ALA A 114 -21.13 -30.40 33.14
C ALA A 114 -20.13 -30.28 31.97
N THR A 115 -19.02 -31.02 32.00
CA THR A 115 -18.02 -30.97 30.93
C THR A 115 -18.57 -31.47 29.59
N LEU A 116 -19.38 -32.54 29.60
CA LEU A 116 -20.00 -33.07 28.39
C LEU A 116 -20.97 -32.06 27.77
N ILE A 117 -21.86 -31.45 28.57
CA ILE A 117 -22.84 -30.47 28.10
C ILE A 117 -22.15 -29.25 27.49
N VAL A 118 -21.14 -28.69 28.18
CA VAL A 118 -20.41 -27.51 27.70
C VAL A 118 -19.65 -27.82 26.40
N THR A 119 -18.99 -28.98 26.34
CA THR A 119 -18.23 -29.40 25.16
C THR A 119 -19.14 -29.57 23.94
N ILE A 120 -20.26 -30.30 24.09
CA ILE A 120 -21.22 -30.50 22.98
C ILE A 120 -21.78 -29.15 22.52
N SER A 121 -22.12 -28.25 23.45
CA SER A 121 -22.63 -26.91 23.12
C SER A 121 -21.63 -26.10 22.31
N LEU A 122 -20.36 -26.07 22.72
CA LEU A 122 -19.28 -25.39 21.99
C LEU A 122 -19.05 -25.99 20.60
N VAL A 123 -19.09 -27.32 20.47
CA VAL A 123 -18.96 -28.01 19.18
C VAL A 123 -20.10 -27.62 18.25
N VAL A 124 -21.35 -27.64 18.72
CA VAL A 124 -22.52 -27.24 17.92
C VAL A 124 -22.39 -25.79 17.44
N ILE A 125 -22.04 -24.87 18.34
CA ILE A 125 -21.82 -23.45 18.00
C ILE A 125 -20.70 -23.33 16.95
N GLY A 126 -19.58 -24.03 17.14
CA GLY A 126 -18.45 -24.03 16.21
C GLY A 126 -18.83 -24.55 14.82
N LEU A 127 -19.62 -25.62 14.74
CA LEU A 127 -20.12 -26.15 13.48
C LEU A 127 -21.05 -25.17 12.76
N ILE A 128 -21.91 -24.46 13.50
CA ILE A 128 -22.78 -23.42 12.94
C ILE A 128 -21.93 -22.27 12.36
N MET A 129 -20.94 -21.77 13.11
CA MET A 129 -20.04 -20.72 12.62
C MET A 129 -19.26 -21.16 11.38
N LEU A 130 -18.76 -22.40 11.35
CA LEU A 130 -18.04 -22.94 10.19
C LEU A 130 -18.93 -23.03 8.94
N ARG A 131 -20.20 -23.45 9.11
CA ARG A 131 -21.18 -23.48 8.02
C ARG A 131 -21.47 -22.08 7.48
N LEU A 132 -21.66 -21.09 8.36
CA LEU A 132 -21.89 -19.69 7.97
C LEU A 132 -20.67 -19.09 7.25
N LEU A 133 -19.46 -19.41 7.71
CA LEU A 133 -18.22 -18.98 7.06
C LEU A 133 -18.09 -19.60 5.68
N LYS A 134 -18.34 -20.91 5.55
CA LYS A 134 -18.29 -21.61 4.27
C LYS A 134 -19.28 -21.03 3.27
N GLY A 135 -20.51 -20.74 3.69
CA GLY A 135 -21.49 -20.06 2.84
C GLY A 135 -20.97 -18.74 2.29
N ARG A 136 -20.40 -17.87 3.16
CA ARG A 136 -19.83 -16.59 2.71
C ARG A 136 -18.65 -16.73 1.75
N ILE A 137 -17.81 -17.76 1.93
CA ILE A 137 -16.67 -18.01 1.05
C ILE A 137 -17.16 -18.53 -0.30
N ASP A 138 -18.14 -19.44 -0.29
CA ASP A 138 -18.74 -20.00 -1.51
C ASP A 138 -19.46 -18.88 -2.29
N ASP A 139 -20.22 -17.99 -1.64
CA ASP A 139 -20.85 -16.81 -2.28
C ASP A 139 -19.84 -15.91 -2.99
N ILE A 140 -18.67 -15.70 -2.38
CA ILE A 140 -17.59 -14.90 -2.98
C ILE A 140 -16.99 -15.63 -4.17
N ARG A 141 -16.76 -16.95 -4.07
CA ARG A 141 -16.21 -17.76 -5.18
C ARG A 141 -17.14 -17.72 -6.39
N ASP A 142 -18.44 -17.95 -6.15
CA ASP A 142 -19.44 -18.01 -7.21
C ASP A 142 -19.55 -16.66 -7.95
N ALA A 143 -19.33 -15.52 -7.26
CA ALA A 143 -19.29 -14.20 -7.88
C ALA A 143 -18.07 -13.98 -8.81
N PHE A 144 -16.98 -14.72 -8.64
CA PHE A 144 -15.82 -14.66 -9.54
C PHE A 144 -15.91 -15.68 -10.68
N GLU A 145 -16.55 -16.84 -10.46
CA GLU A 145 -16.75 -17.87 -11.49
C GLU A 145 -17.85 -17.49 -12.49
N GLY A 146 -18.81 -16.63 -12.10
CA GLY A 146 -19.87 -16.13 -12.96
C GLY A 146 -19.45 -15.09 -14.01
N ASP A 147 -18.19 -14.63 -14.01
CA ASP A 147 -17.64 -13.68 -14.98
C ASP A 147 -16.93 -14.35 -16.18
N ASP A 148 -16.76 -15.69 -16.16
CA ASP A 148 -16.00 -16.48 -17.15
C ASP A 148 -16.88 -17.19 -18.22
N GLU A 149 -18.21 -16.95 -18.27
CA GLU A 149 -19.15 -17.42 -19.32
C GLU A 149 -19.74 -16.27 -20.14
#